data_AF-A0A528AYR8-F1
#
_entry.id   AF-A0A528AYR8-F1
#
_cell.length_a   1.000
_cell.length_b   1.000
_cell.length_c   1.000
_cell.angle_alpha   90.00
_cell.angle_beta   90.00
_cell.angle_gamma   90.00
#
_symmetry.space_group_name_H-M   'P 1'
#
loop_
_entity.id
_entity.type
_entity.pdbx_description
1 polymer ?
#
loop_
_entity_poly.entity_id
_entity_poly.type
_entity_poly.pdbx_seq_one_letter_code
_entity_poly.pdbx_strand_id
1 'polypeptide(L)'
;LLPRWRGAAPIQRAVMAGDSETGMMVMRMEEGLDTGPVAMVEKCAIGPDMTAGDLHDRLMLIGAALMAEALARLERDALTFTTQATAGVTYAKKIDKAETRMDWTRPAGEVHNHIRGLSPFPGAWCET
;
A
#
# COMPACT_ATOMS: atom_id res chain seq x y z
N LEU A 1 3.40 -4.30 1.02
CA LEU A 1 3.46 -5.65 1.63
C LEU A 1 4.38 -5.59 2.84
N LEU A 2 3.85 -5.77 4.05
CA LEU A 2 4.64 -5.67 5.28
C LEU A 2 5.86 -6.61 5.22
N PRO A 3 7.04 -6.17 5.68
CA PRO A 3 7.26 -4.95 6.48
C PRO A 3 7.36 -3.63 5.67
N ARG A 4 7.25 -3.68 4.34
CA ARG A 4 7.28 -2.49 3.48
C ARG A 4 5.94 -1.74 3.55
N TRP A 5 6.02 -0.42 3.65
CA TRP A 5 4.89 0.53 3.68
C TRP A 5 4.03 0.49 4.95
N ARG A 6 4.65 0.43 6.12
CA ARG A 6 3.94 0.70 7.39
C ARG A 6 3.43 2.14 7.44
N GLY A 7 2.22 2.36 7.93
CA GLY A 7 1.67 3.69 8.19
C GLY A 7 0.52 4.09 7.25
N ALA A 8 0.42 5.39 6.98
CA ALA A 8 -0.85 6.04 6.66
C ALA A 8 -1.25 6.04 5.17
N ALA A 9 -0.30 5.90 4.23
CA ALA A 9 -0.59 6.00 2.79
C ALA A 9 0.04 4.88 1.93
N PRO A 10 -0.10 3.59 2.29
CA PRO A 10 0.63 2.50 1.65
C PRO A 10 0.33 2.34 0.16
N ILE A 11 -0.91 2.59 -0.26
CA ILE A 11 -1.35 2.46 -1.66
C ILE A 11 -0.63 3.50 -2.53
N GLN A 12 -0.75 4.78 -2.17
CA GLN A 12 -0.11 5.88 -2.89
C GLN A 12 1.39 5.69 -2.95
N ARG A 13 2.03 5.35 -1.82
CA ARG A 13 3.49 5.23 -1.74
C ARG A 13 4.02 4.05 -2.55
N ALA A 14 3.33 2.92 -2.60
CA ALA A 14 3.71 1.79 -3.46
C ALA A 14 3.68 2.20 -4.94
N VAL A 15 2.61 2.89 -5.35
CA VAL A 15 2.45 3.39 -6.72
C VAL A 15 3.52 4.43 -7.07
N MET A 16 3.75 5.42 -6.20
CA MET A 16 4.75 6.48 -6.39
C MET A 16 6.18 5.94 -6.45
N ALA A 17 6.48 4.87 -5.71
CA ALA A 17 7.78 4.21 -5.73
C ALA A 17 8.00 3.33 -6.97
N GLY A 18 6.96 3.12 -7.78
CA GLY A 18 7.04 2.23 -8.95
C GLY A 18 7.08 0.75 -8.58
N ASP A 19 6.56 0.36 -7.41
CA ASP A 19 6.46 -1.04 -7.04
C ASP A 19 5.58 -1.78 -8.08
N SER A 20 6.02 -2.96 -8.53
CA SER A 20 5.27 -3.80 -9.47
C SER A 20 4.23 -4.70 -8.79
N GLU A 21 4.29 -4.78 -7.46
CA GLU A 21 3.41 -5.61 -6.63
C GLU A 21 3.14 -4.92 -5.28
N THR A 22 1.92 -5.06 -4.79
CA THR A 22 1.52 -4.79 -3.41
C THR A 22 0.57 -5.89 -2.93
N GLY A 23 -0.25 -5.65 -1.91
CA GLY A 23 -1.31 -6.56 -1.52
C GLY A 23 -1.99 -6.20 -0.22
N MET A 24 -2.95 -7.03 0.17
CA MET A 24 -3.61 -6.97 1.46
C MET A 24 -3.02 -7.98 2.43
N MET A 25 -2.99 -7.61 3.70
CA MET A 25 -2.51 -8.48 4.76
C MET A 25 -3.45 -8.43 5.96
N VAL A 26 -3.66 -9.57 6.58
CA VAL A 26 -4.32 -9.65 7.88
C VAL A 26 -3.22 -9.82 8.93
N MET A 27 -3.13 -8.86 9.84
CA MET A 27 -2.14 -8.85 10.92
C MET A 27 -2.80 -8.80 12.29
N ARG A 28 -2.11 -9.32 13.30
CA ARG A 28 -2.45 -9.03 14.69
C ARG A 28 -1.89 -7.66 15.03
N MET A 29 -2.68 -6.83 15.69
CA MET A 29 -2.19 -5.53 16.17
C MET A 29 -1.23 -5.73 17.36
N GLU A 30 -0.18 -4.93 17.39
CA GLU A 30 0.76 -4.78 18.51
C GLU A 30 0.91 -3.29 18.83
N GLU A 31 1.66 -2.94 19.87
CA GLU A 31 1.85 -1.54 20.30
C GLU A 31 2.49 -0.67 19.21
N GLY A 32 3.36 -1.24 18.37
CA GLY A 32 4.00 -0.53 17.28
C GLY A 32 3.08 -0.31 16.07
N LEU A 33 3.31 0.78 15.34
CA LEU A 33 2.59 1.10 14.10
C LEU A 33 2.85 0.04 13.03
N ASP A 34 1.83 -0.77 12.73
CA ASP A 34 1.86 -1.87 11.76
C ASP A 34 3.03 -2.84 11.96
N THR A 35 3.39 -3.13 13.21
CA THR A 35 4.53 -4.01 13.54
C THR A 35 4.16 -5.47 13.76
N GLY A 36 2.89 -5.74 14.06
CA GLY A 36 2.48 -7.04 14.55
C GLY A 36 2.52 -8.15 13.48
N PRO A 37 2.50 -9.42 13.92
CA PRO A 37 2.72 -10.55 13.04
C PRO A 37 1.56 -10.72 12.05
N VAL A 38 1.91 -11.19 10.85
CA VAL A 38 0.97 -11.35 9.73
C VAL A 38 0.46 -12.79 9.70
N ALA A 39 -0.85 -12.96 9.56
CA ALA A 39 -1.49 -14.27 9.46
C ALA A 39 -1.80 -14.68 8.02
N MET A 40 -2.18 -13.71 7.18
CA MET A 40 -2.57 -13.96 5.79
C MET A 40 -2.09 -12.82 4.90
N VAL A 41 -1.74 -13.15 3.66
CA VAL A 41 -1.25 -12.22 2.64
C VAL A 41 -1.90 -12.58 1.33
N GLU A 42 -2.46 -11.59 0.64
CA GLU A 42 -2.90 -11.72 -0.74
C GLU A 42 -2.22 -10.66 -1.59
N LYS A 43 -1.50 -11.10 -2.62
CA LYS A 43 -0.68 -10.23 -3.48
C LYS A 43 -1.49 -9.68 -4.65
N CYS A 44 -1.12 -8.49 -5.08
CA CYS A 44 -1.74 -7.79 -6.20
C CYS A 44 -0.68 -7.12 -7.05
N ALA A 45 -0.61 -7.49 -8.33
CA ALA A 45 0.24 -6.81 -9.31
C ALA A 45 -0.25 -5.37 -9.55
N ILE A 46 0.70 -4.44 -9.65
CA ILE A 46 0.47 -3.04 -10.01
C ILE A 46 0.86 -2.88 -11.48
N GLY A 47 -0.11 -2.55 -12.32
CA GLY A 47 0.13 -2.29 -13.74
C GLY A 47 0.90 -0.97 -13.96
N PRO A 48 1.53 -0.80 -15.14
CA PRO A 48 2.33 0.40 -15.44
C PRO A 48 1.53 1.70 -15.39
N ASP A 49 0.24 1.65 -15.75
CA ASP A 49 -0.67 2.80 -15.80
C ASP A 49 -1.72 2.78 -14.69
N MET A 50 -1.64 1.81 -13.78
CA MET A 50 -2.59 1.68 -12.68
C MET A 50 -2.44 2.86 -11.72
N THR A 51 -3.54 3.54 -11.46
CA THR A 51 -3.59 4.66 -10.50
C THR A 51 -3.74 4.15 -9.07
N ALA A 52 -3.51 5.03 -8.08
CA ALA A 52 -3.80 4.71 -6.69
C ALA A 52 -5.30 4.43 -6.45
N GLY A 53 -6.20 5.08 -7.21
CA GLY A 53 -7.64 4.77 -7.20
C GLY A 53 -7.97 3.37 -7.71
N ASP A 54 -7.46 3.01 -8.89
CA ASP A 54 -7.68 1.66 -9.45
C ASP A 54 -7.16 0.57 -8.50
N LEU A 55 -5.97 0.82 -7.92
CA LEU A 55 -5.36 -0.09 -6.98
C LEU A 55 -6.16 -0.17 -5.67
N HIS A 56 -6.68 0.96 -5.18
CA HIS A 56 -7.57 0.99 -4.02
C HIS A 56 -8.80 0.10 -4.24
N ASP A 57 -9.50 0.27 -5.36
CA ASP A 57 -10.74 -0.47 -5.62
C ASP A 57 -10.48 -1.97 -5.73
N ARG A 58 -9.35 -2.34 -6.35
CA ARG A 58 -8.92 -3.74 -6.42
C ARG A 58 -8.57 -4.32 -5.04
N LEU A 59 -7.81 -3.58 -4.24
CA LEU A 59 -7.43 -4.01 -2.89
C LEU A 59 -8.62 -4.06 -1.93
N MET A 60 -9.63 -3.22 -2.12
CA MET A 60 -10.87 -3.24 -1.34
C MET A 60 -11.57 -4.60 -1.47
N LEU A 61 -11.75 -5.09 -2.69
CA LEU A 61 -12.37 -6.40 -2.93
C LEU A 61 -11.55 -7.55 -2.36
N ILE A 62 -10.22 -7.52 -2.58
CA ILE A 62 -9.29 -8.51 -2.03
C ILE A 62 -9.34 -8.51 -0.49
N GLY A 63 -9.30 -7.33 0.12
CA GLY A 63 -9.29 -7.16 1.57
C GLY A 63 -10.57 -7.67 2.22
N ALA A 64 -11.72 -7.43 1.61
CA ALA A 64 -13.01 -7.94 2.09
C ALA A 64 -13.03 -9.48 2.11
N ALA A 65 -12.61 -10.12 1.01
CA ALA A 65 -12.55 -11.57 0.92
C ALA A 65 -11.54 -12.16 1.91
N LEU A 66 -10.34 -11.58 1.99
CA LEU A 66 -9.26 -12.02 2.88
C LEU A 66 -9.66 -11.92 4.35
N MET A 67 -10.36 -10.85 4.73
CA MET A 67 -10.83 -10.66 6.11
C MET A 67 -11.92 -11.66 6.48
N ALA A 68 -12.87 -11.91 5.59
CA ALA A 68 -13.92 -12.92 5.82
C ALA A 68 -13.31 -14.31 6.03
N GLU A 69 -12.32 -14.69 5.22
CA GLU A 69 -11.59 -15.93 5.39
C GLU A 69 -10.80 -15.96 6.71
N ALA A 70 -10.12 -14.87 7.06
CA ALA A 70 -9.35 -14.79 8.29
C ALA A 70 -10.23 -14.97 9.53
N LEU A 71 -11.42 -14.37 9.56
CA LEU A 71 -12.38 -14.54 10.66
C LEU A 71 -12.85 -15.98 10.77
N ALA A 72 -13.20 -16.63 9.67
CA ALA A 72 -13.62 -18.04 9.67
C ALA A 72 -12.49 -18.99 10.14
N ARG A 73 -11.23 -18.68 9.81
CA ARG A 73 -10.06 -19.41 10.33
C ARG A 73 -9.81 -19.12 11.80
N LEU A 74 -10.02 -17.88 12.25
CA LEU A 74 -9.85 -17.47 13.64
C LEU A 74 -10.84 -18.21 14.55
N GLU A 75 -12.11 -18.34 14.16
CA GLU A 75 -13.14 -19.09 14.91
C GLU A 75 -12.77 -20.56 15.15
N ARG A 76 -11.88 -21.12 14.33
CA ARG A 76 -11.43 -22.51 14.40
C ARG A 76 -10.00 -22.65 14.93
N ASP A 77 -9.43 -21.57 15.47
CA ASP A 77 -8.04 -21.49 15.92
C ASP A 77 -7.01 -21.91 14.83
N ALA A 78 -7.33 -21.65 13.56
CA ALA A 78 -6.54 -22.09 12.40
C ALA A 78 -5.64 -20.98 11.81
N LEU A 79 -5.56 -19.81 12.43
CA LEU A 79 -4.64 -18.74 12.01
C LEU A 79 -3.24 -18.97 12.58
N THR A 80 -2.25 -19.05 11.70
CA THR A 80 -0.82 -19.04 12.07
C THR A 80 -0.25 -17.65 11.84
N PHE A 81 0.39 -17.08 12.85
CA PHE A 81 0.96 -15.73 12.79
C PHE A 81 2.47 -15.79 12.58
N THR A 82 2.96 -15.06 11.58
CA THR A 82 4.39 -14.96 11.26
C THR A 82 4.90 -13.58 11.60
N THR A 83 5.92 -13.49 12.44
CA THR A 83 6.57 -12.22 12.79
C THR A 83 7.15 -11.55 11.54
N GLN A 84 6.96 -10.24 11.42
CA GLN A 84 7.50 -9.49 10.30
C GLN A 84 9.04 -9.51 10.31
N ALA A 85 9.65 -9.54 9.13
CA ALA A 85 11.09 -9.38 9.01
C ALA A 85 11.52 -7.97 9.47
N THR A 86 12.72 -7.87 10.04
CA THR A 86 13.35 -6.59 10.41
C THR A 86 13.99 -5.88 9.22
N ALA A 87 14.39 -6.63 8.20
CA ALA A 87 14.90 -6.09 6.94
C ALA A 87 13.76 -5.64 6.02
N GLY A 88 13.97 -4.54 5.28
CA GLY A 88 13.01 -4.05 4.29
C GLY A 88 11.85 -3.20 4.84
N VAL A 89 11.91 -2.81 6.13
CA VAL A 89 10.94 -1.90 6.73
C VAL A 89 11.00 -0.54 6.02
N THR A 90 9.86 -0.08 5.52
CA THR A 90 9.69 1.29 5.01
C THR A 90 8.40 1.89 5.56
N TYR A 91 8.35 3.21 5.66
CA TYR A 91 7.18 3.93 6.18
C TYR A 91 6.47 4.70 5.08
N ALA A 92 5.18 4.41 4.92
CA ALA A 92 4.26 5.13 4.06
C ALA A 92 3.76 6.38 4.78
N LYS A 93 4.56 7.46 4.74
CA LYS A 93 4.16 8.76 5.30
C LYS A 93 2.87 9.24 4.64
N LYS A 94 1.99 9.86 5.44
CA LYS A 94 0.78 10.54 4.95
C LYS A 94 1.13 11.47 3.78
N ILE A 95 0.21 11.61 2.83
CA ILE A 95 0.40 12.53 1.71
C ILE A 95 0.26 13.98 2.19
N ASP A 96 1.26 14.81 1.91
CA ASP A 96 1.25 16.24 2.21
C ASP A 96 0.81 17.07 0.99
N LYS A 97 0.22 18.24 1.20
CA LYS A 97 -0.21 19.11 0.09
C LYS A 97 0.98 19.65 -0.70
N ALA A 98 2.12 19.90 -0.06
CA ALA A 98 3.31 20.41 -0.73
C ALA A 98 3.89 19.38 -1.72
N GLU A 99 3.76 18.09 -1.44
CA GLU A 99 4.23 17.04 -2.35
C GLU A 99 3.26 16.73 -3.50
N THR A 100 2.13 17.44 -3.65
CA THR A 100 1.25 17.25 -4.82
C THR A 100 1.66 18.09 -6.02
N ARG A 101 2.63 19.00 -5.84
CA ARG A 101 3.21 19.79 -6.93
C ARG A 101 4.16 18.93 -7.74
N MET A 102 3.98 18.91 -9.05
CA MET A 102 4.88 18.21 -9.97
C MET A 102 6.24 18.90 -10.03
N ASP A 103 7.29 18.09 -9.90
CA ASP A 103 8.67 18.49 -10.12
C ASP A 103 9.16 17.95 -11.47
N TRP A 104 9.20 18.84 -12.45
CA TRP A 104 9.61 18.53 -13.83
C TRP A 104 11.12 18.31 -13.99
N THR A 105 11.92 18.52 -12.94
CA THR A 105 13.37 18.22 -12.99
C THR A 105 13.66 16.71 -12.83
N ARG A 106 12.66 15.93 -12.43
CA ARG A 106 12.77 14.48 -12.19
C ARG A 106 12.66 13.67 -13.49
N PRO A 107 13.18 12.43 -13.52
CA PRO A 107 12.99 11.52 -14.64
C PRO A 107 11.51 11.29 -14.96
N ALA A 108 11.17 11.15 -16.25
CA ALA A 108 9.79 10.99 -16.71
C ALA A 108 9.02 9.85 -16.02
N GLY A 109 9.69 8.72 -15.74
CA GLY A 109 9.09 7.60 -15.03
C GLY A 109 8.72 7.93 -13.58
N GLU A 110 9.52 8.75 -12.90
CA GLU A 110 9.22 9.21 -11.54
C GLU A 110 8.05 10.19 -11.55
N VAL A 111 8.00 11.10 -12.52
CA VAL A 111 6.87 12.03 -12.72
C VAL A 111 5.57 11.26 -13.01
N HIS A 112 5.63 10.26 -13.91
CA HIS A 112 4.50 9.37 -14.20
C HIS A 112 3.98 8.65 -12.94
N ASN A 113 4.88 8.01 -12.19
CA ASN A 113 4.52 7.31 -10.95
C ASN A 113 3.95 8.26 -9.89
N HIS A 114 4.49 9.47 -9.81
CA HIS A 114 4.02 10.51 -8.91
C HIS A 114 2.57 10.92 -9.25
N ILE A 115 2.28 11.19 -10.53
CA ILE A 115 0.95 11.57 -10.99
C ILE A 115 -0.06 10.45 -10.71
N ARG A 116 0.21 9.22 -11.15
CA ARG A 116 -0.73 8.11 -10.96
C ARG A 116 -0.89 7.71 -9.49
N GLY A 117 0.13 7.94 -8.66
CA GLY A 117 0.09 7.72 -7.21
C GLY A 117 -0.75 8.74 -6.43
N LEU A 118 -1.01 9.91 -7.01
CA LEU A 118 -1.88 10.94 -6.46
C LEU A 118 -3.27 10.95 -7.13
N SER A 119 -3.52 10.07 -8.10
CA SER A 119 -4.80 9.97 -8.80
C SER A 119 -5.73 8.94 -8.13
N PRO A 120 -7.04 9.25 -7.96
CA PRO A 120 -7.73 10.47 -8.35
C PRO A 120 -7.63 11.59 -7.30
N PHE A 121 -7.17 11.29 -6.09
CA PHE A 121 -7.05 12.23 -4.98
C PHE A 121 -5.71 12.05 -4.26
N PRO A 122 -4.99 13.14 -3.90
CA PRO A 122 -5.38 14.56 -3.98
C PRO A 122 -5.25 15.20 -5.37
N GLY A 123 -4.67 14.50 -6.34
CA GLY A 123 -4.35 15.02 -7.67
C GLY A 123 -3.01 15.76 -7.70
N ALA A 124 -2.20 15.47 -8.72
CA ALA A 124 -0.98 16.22 -9.00
C ALA A 124 -1.29 17.53 -9.74
N TRP A 125 -0.49 18.58 -9.53
CA TRP A 125 -0.68 19.87 -10.19
C TRP A 125 0.63 20.53 -10.64
N CYS A 126 0.55 21.44 -11.61
CA CYS A 126 1.63 22.34 -12.00
C CYS A 126 1.10 23.75 -12.29
N GLU A 127 2.00 24.71 -12.27
CA GLU A 127 1.78 26.10 -12.70
C GLU A 127 2.68 26.41 -13.89
N THR A 128 2.19 27.29 -14.76
CA THR A 128 2.92 27.86 -15.91
C THR A 128 3.75 29.07 -15.51
#